data_AF-A0AAD5FV98-F1
#
_entry.id   AF-A0AAD5FV98-F1
#
_cell.length_a   1.000
_cell.length_b   1.000
_cell.length_c   1.000
_cell.angle_alpha   90.00
_cell.angle_beta   90.00
_cell.angle_gamma   90.00
#
_symmetry.space_group_name_H-M   'P 1'
#
loop_
_entity.id
_entity.type
_entity.pdbx_description
1 polymer ?
#
loop_
_entity_poly.entity_id
_entity_poly.type
_entity_poly.pdbx_seq_one_letter_code
_entity_poly.pdbx_strand_id
1 'polypeptide(L)'
;GLIPIAQSVGVTLLPPRKKITVMLIGSHSAGKSSFINWYVEEHIQKPGGAIGTHGFTFVTSGCKRTSLTGKATFQLYPQFKQFQKVKGVSEYISTEICTSRQKQFSLVTFVDTPGLVDGDMKYPFDVDQTILQLGDVCDLILVFFDPIGQALCKRTLNIVQQLKVKHGDRVNFYLSKADEAKGESDRQKVMMQIAQELGIHDFDMPTIYIPNPNKPSRCVNQIEEVCHTIQKTIDQTVQNTLNTLGKDCEVVCEAVIDTLNNDRLCYKENSSVCNLSCALTLLGFSVMLLFILFISNIYWELLVVVLSAYGIETLLLYLAPFMRALDSLPMQIQLIICGFLMQLSVILHILAYLLFNSKPTLSGKQKIELQEKLEYVQEMVKPKKKKLHVIYHQQSIGDQD
;
A
#
# COMPACT_ATOMS: atom_id res chain seq x y z
N GLY A 1 -12.52 -2.87 9.89
CA GLY A 1 -11.63 -3.70 9.04
C GLY A 1 -10.21 -3.19 9.17
N LEU A 2 -9.20 -3.98 8.77
CA LEU A 2 -7.79 -3.65 9.03
C LEU A 2 -7.32 -2.32 8.40
N ILE A 3 -7.80 -1.98 7.20
CA ILE A 3 -7.41 -0.76 6.48
C ILE A 3 -7.79 0.54 7.24
N PRO A 4 -9.05 0.75 7.68
CA PRO A 4 -9.38 1.90 8.52
C PRO A 4 -8.58 2.01 9.81
N ILE A 5 -8.22 0.88 10.43
CA ILE A 5 -7.41 0.87 11.65
C ILE A 5 -5.99 1.36 11.34
N ALA A 6 -5.38 0.84 10.27
CA ALA A 6 -4.07 1.27 9.81
C ALA A 6 -4.04 2.78 9.51
N GLN A 7 -5.05 3.30 8.79
CA GLN A 7 -5.15 4.73 8.49
C GLN A 7 -5.24 5.60 9.73
N SER A 8 -5.89 5.12 10.80
CA SER A 8 -5.99 5.87 12.07
C SER A 8 -4.65 6.05 12.80
N VAL A 9 -3.64 5.25 12.44
CA VAL A 9 -2.27 5.34 12.96
C VAL A 9 -1.25 5.71 11.87
N GLY A 10 -1.70 6.27 10.75
CA GLY A 10 -0.83 6.73 9.66
C GLY A 10 -0.21 5.63 8.80
N VAL A 11 -0.67 4.38 8.92
CA VAL A 11 -0.20 3.25 8.12
C VAL A 11 -1.10 3.07 6.90
N THR A 12 -0.49 2.99 5.71
CA THR A 12 -1.21 2.73 4.45
C THR A 12 -1.10 1.25 4.09
N LEU A 13 -2.23 0.56 4.01
CA LEU A 13 -2.33 -0.84 3.59
C LEU A 13 -3.10 -0.97 2.28
N LEU A 14 -2.72 -1.95 1.46
CA LEU A 14 -3.43 -2.29 0.24
C LEU A 14 -4.37 -3.48 0.47
N PRO A 15 -5.62 -3.43 -0.02
CA PRO A 15 -6.51 -4.57 0.09
C PRO A 15 -6.01 -5.75 -0.75
N PRO A 16 -6.19 -7.00 -0.28
CA PRO A 16 -5.83 -8.17 -1.06
C PRO A 16 -6.68 -8.27 -2.33
N ARG A 17 -6.08 -8.74 -3.42
CA ARG A 17 -6.78 -8.97 -4.69
C ARG A 17 -7.56 -10.28 -4.62
N LYS A 18 -8.72 -10.30 -5.27
CA LYS A 18 -9.59 -11.50 -5.33
C LYS A 18 -9.20 -12.49 -6.43
N LYS A 19 -8.47 -12.02 -7.44
CA LYS A 19 -8.14 -12.79 -8.65
C LYS A 19 -6.70 -12.50 -9.04
N ILE A 20 -6.03 -13.52 -9.59
CA ILE A 20 -4.77 -13.33 -10.29
C ILE A 20 -5.02 -12.76 -11.68
N THR A 21 -4.05 -12.03 -12.21
CA THR A 21 -4.06 -11.52 -13.59
C THR A 21 -3.07 -12.30 -14.42
N VAL A 22 -3.57 -12.96 -15.47
CA VAL A 22 -2.77 -13.77 -16.40
C VAL A 22 -2.77 -13.09 -17.77
N MET A 23 -1.61 -12.62 -18.22
CA MET A 23 -1.47 -11.97 -19.52
C MET A 23 -1.02 -12.98 -20.59
N LEU A 24 -1.67 -12.97 -21.75
CA LEU A 24 -1.28 -13.81 -22.88
C LEU A 24 -0.60 -12.96 -23.94
N ILE A 25 0.62 -13.31 -24.34
CA ILE A 25 1.41 -12.63 -25.37
C ILE A 25 1.71 -13.63 -26.49
N GLY A 26 1.77 -13.14 -27.73
CA GLY A 26 2.16 -13.93 -28.88
C GLY A 26 1.89 -13.19 -30.19
N SER A 27 2.46 -13.68 -31.28
CA SER A 27 2.25 -13.12 -32.61
C SER A 27 0.78 -13.17 -33.03
N HIS A 28 0.47 -12.52 -34.15
CA HIS A 28 -0.86 -12.64 -34.77
C HIS A 28 -1.22 -14.11 -35.03
N SER A 29 -2.45 -14.48 -34.65
CA SER A 29 -2.96 -15.86 -34.74
C SER A 29 -2.26 -16.91 -33.87
N ALA A 30 -1.40 -16.57 -32.89
CA ALA A 30 -0.75 -17.54 -32.00
C ALA A 30 -1.68 -18.31 -31.03
N GLY A 31 -3.00 -18.31 -31.25
CA GLY A 31 -3.94 -19.10 -30.45
C GLY A 31 -4.34 -18.53 -29.08
N LYS A 32 -3.96 -17.29 -28.74
CA LYS A 32 -4.29 -16.63 -27.46
C LYS A 32 -5.79 -16.63 -27.14
N SER A 33 -6.59 -16.02 -28.01
CA SER A 33 -8.05 -15.93 -27.85
C SER A 33 -8.74 -17.31 -27.85
N SER A 34 -8.22 -18.23 -28.68
CA SER A 34 -8.74 -19.60 -28.74
C SER A 34 -8.48 -20.35 -27.43
N PHE A 35 -7.29 -20.20 -26.84
CA PHE A 35 -6.96 -20.79 -25.54
C PHE A 35 -7.87 -20.25 -24.45
N ILE A 36 -8.14 -18.94 -24.40
CA ILE A 36 -9.06 -18.37 -23.41
C ILE A 36 -10.45 -19.01 -23.54
N ASN A 37 -11.00 -19.09 -24.76
CA ASN A 37 -12.29 -19.73 -24.98
C ASN A 37 -12.31 -21.21 -24.55
N TRP A 38 -11.23 -21.95 -24.83
CA TRP A 38 -11.08 -23.35 -24.39
C TRP A 38 -10.98 -23.46 -22.86
N TYR A 39 -10.20 -22.58 -22.22
CA TYR A 39 -10.00 -22.60 -20.77
C TYR A 39 -11.32 -22.37 -20.03
N VAL A 40 -12.06 -21.34 -20.46
CA VAL A 40 -13.35 -20.95 -19.86
C VAL A 40 -14.52 -21.81 -20.33
N GLU A 41 -14.35 -22.62 -21.37
CA GLU A 41 -15.40 -23.44 -22.02
C GLU A 41 -16.61 -22.62 -22.49
N GLU A 42 -16.37 -21.37 -22.86
CA GLU A 42 -17.38 -20.47 -23.44
C GLU A 42 -16.79 -19.73 -24.64
N HIS A 43 -17.62 -19.46 -25.64
CA HIS A 43 -17.21 -18.67 -26.80
C HIS A 43 -17.35 -17.17 -26.51
N ILE A 44 -16.28 -16.56 -25.99
CA ILE A 44 -16.24 -15.16 -25.57
C ILE A 44 -15.50 -14.31 -26.61
N GLN A 45 -14.24 -14.66 -26.89
CA GLN A 45 -13.43 -14.00 -27.91
C GLN A 45 -13.79 -14.55 -29.30
N LYS A 46 -13.61 -13.74 -30.36
CA LYS A 46 -13.75 -14.19 -31.75
C LYS A 46 -12.36 -14.50 -32.32
N PRO A 47 -11.93 -15.77 -32.43
CA PRO A 47 -10.63 -16.10 -33.00
C PRO A 47 -10.58 -15.81 -34.51
N GLY A 48 -9.41 -15.44 -35.04
CA GLY A 48 -9.16 -15.37 -36.49
C GLY A 48 -9.55 -14.07 -37.20
N GLY A 49 -9.94 -13.01 -36.48
CA GLY A 49 -10.20 -11.69 -37.08
C GLY A 49 -8.92 -10.87 -37.25
N ALA A 50 -8.30 -10.91 -38.44
CA ALA A 50 -7.05 -10.19 -38.75
C ALA A 50 -7.12 -8.66 -38.65
N ILE A 51 -8.33 -8.09 -38.55
CA ILE A 51 -8.63 -6.64 -38.55
C ILE A 51 -9.28 -6.21 -37.20
N GLY A 52 -9.52 -7.15 -36.27
CA GLY A 52 -10.41 -6.92 -35.12
C GLY A 52 -9.73 -6.76 -33.74
N THR A 53 -8.48 -7.21 -33.56
CA THR A 53 -7.79 -7.22 -32.26
C THR A 53 -6.67 -6.19 -32.20
N HIS A 54 -7.01 -4.93 -32.41
CA HIS A 54 -6.08 -3.81 -32.17
C HIS A 54 -6.01 -3.39 -30.69
N GLY A 55 -6.79 -4.03 -29.82
CA GLY A 55 -6.92 -3.69 -28.41
C GLY A 55 -6.74 -4.86 -27.46
N PHE A 56 -6.71 -4.54 -26.16
CA PHE A 56 -6.63 -5.51 -25.09
C PHE A 56 -8.03 -5.89 -24.61
N THR A 57 -8.24 -7.18 -24.40
CA THR A 57 -9.49 -7.68 -23.83
C THR A 57 -9.24 -8.34 -22.49
N PHE A 58 -9.86 -7.80 -21.44
CA PHE A 58 -9.87 -8.40 -20.12
C PHE A 58 -11.00 -9.42 -20.04
N VAL A 59 -10.71 -10.68 -19.76
CA VAL A 59 -11.72 -11.73 -19.64
C VAL A 59 -11.78 -12.19 -18.19
N THR A 60 -12.93 -12.04 -17.54
CA THR A 60 -13.10 -12.34 -16.11
C THR A 60 -14.44 -12.98 -15.81
N SER A 61 -14.53 -13.72 -14.71
CA SER A 61 -15.81 -14.24 -14.24
C SER A 61 -16.64 -13.19 -13.49
N GLY A 62 -17.96 -13.30 -13.56
CA GLY A 62 -18.91 -12.48 -12.81
C GLY A 62 -20.27 -13.17 -12.68
N CYS A 63 -21.25 -12.46 -12.11
CA CYS A 63 -22.59 -13.02 -11.89
C CYS A 63 -23.46 -13.07 -13.15
N LYS A 64 -23.15 -12.23 -14.15
CA LYS A 64 -23.89 -12.12 -15.41
C LYS A 64 -22.91 -11.85 -16.54
N ARG A 65 -23.28 -12.30 -17.75
CA ARG A 65 -22.51 -11.98 -18.96
C ARG A 65 -22.65 -10.50 -19.29
N THR A 66 -21.55 -9.79 -19.44
CA THR A 66 -21.54 -8.35 -19.72
C THR A 66 -20.25 -7.96 -20.43
N SER A 67 -20.36 -7.06 -21.40
CA SER A 67 -19.21 -6.49 -22.11
C SER A 67 -19.12 -5.02 -21.76
N LEU A 68 -17.92 -4.56 -21.43
CA LEU A 68 -17.61 -3.17 -21.09
C LEU A 68 -16.48 -2.68 -21.98
N THR A 69 -16.48 -1.39 -22.28
CA THR A 69 -15.45 -0.77 -23.13
C THR A 69 -14.88 0.50 -22.49
N GLY A 70 -13.63 0.75 -22.81
CA GLY A 70 -12.88 1.94 -22.44
C GLY A 70 -12.85 2.25 -20.95
N LYS A 71 -13.33 3.44 -20.57
CA LYS A 71 -13.19 3.95 -19.19
C LYS A 71 -13.86 3.07 -18.13
N ALA A 72 -14.92 2.34 -18.49
CA ALA A 72 -15.60 1.43 -17.58
C ALA A 72 -14.67 0.28 -17.12
N THR A 73 -13.79 -0.19 -17.99
CA THR A 73 -12.80 -1.23 -17.66
C THR A 73 -11.83 -0.77 -16.57
N PHE A 74 -11.33 0.47 -16.62
CA PHE A 74 -10.42 1.00 -15.61
C PHE A 74 -11.06 1.22 -14.24
N GLN A 75 -12.39 1.38 -14.18
CA GLN A 75 -13.12 1.44 -12.92
C GLN A 75 -13.18 0.07 -12.24
N LEU A 76 -13.31 -1.01 -13.02
CA LEU A 76 -13.27 -2.38 -12.50
C LEU A 76 -11.89 -2.79 -12.03
N TYR A 77 -10.84 -2.25 -12.64
CA TYR A 77 -9.45 -2.60 -12.32
C TYR A 77 -8.61 -1.36 -11.96
N PRO A 78 -8.71 -0.85 -10.72
CA PRO A 78 -7.98 0.33 -10.28
C PRO A 78 -6.45 0.23 -10.47
N GLN A 79 -5.88 -0.97 -10.34
CA GLN A 79 -4.46 -1.24 -10.55
C GLN A 79 -4.00 -0.95 -11.99
N PHE A 80 -4.91 -0.95 -12.95
CA PHE A 80 -4.64 -0.68 -14.36
C PHE A 80 -4.87 0.79 -14.73
N LYS A 81 -5.28 1.65 -13.77
CA LYS A 81 -5.48 3.10 -14.02
C LYS A 81 -4.23 3.79 -14.55
N GLN A 82 -3.04 3.30 -14.21
CA GLN A 82 -1.80 3.86 -14.72
C GLN A 82 -1.70 3.79 -16.25
N PHE A 83 -2.33 2.79 -16.90
CA PHE A 83 -2.33 2.65 -18.36
C PHE A 83 -3.24 3.66 -19.06
N GLN A 84 -4.19 4.25 -18.34
CA GLN A 84 -5.01 5.34 -18.88
C GLN A 84 -4.15 6.56 -19.29
N LYS A 85 -2.92 6.66 -18.78
CA LYS A 85 -1.96 7.71 -19.16
C LYS A 85 -1.42 7.52 -20.59
N VAL A 86 -1.44 6.31 -21.13
CA VAL A 86 -1.03 6.06 -22.51
C VAL A 86 -2.11 6.60 -23.44
N LYS A 87 -1.73 7.57 -24.28
CA LYS A 87 -2.66 8.25 -25.19
C LYS A 87 -3.25 7.25 -26.18
N GLY A 88 -4.59 7.23 -26.30
CA GLY A 88 -5.32 6.36 -27.23
C GLY A 88 -5.70 4.98 -26.68
N VAL A 89 -4.99 4.44 -25.67
CA VAL A 89 -5.25 3.08 -25.12
C VAL A 89 -6.68 2.89 -24.62
N SER A 90 -7.30 3.94 -24.07
CA SER A 90 -8.67 3.86 -23.53
C SER A 90 -9.74 3.51 -24.57
N GLU A 91 -9.48 3.69 -25.87
CA GLU A 91 -10.43 3.33 -26.93
C GLU A 91 -10.29 1.87 -27.37
N TYR A 92 -9.17 1.24 -27.00
CA TYR A 92 -8.77 -0.10 -27.41
C TYR A 92 -8.64 -1.04 -26.21
N ILE A 93 -9.47 -0.84 -25.20
CA ILE A 93 -9.60 -1.72 -24.05
C ILE A 93 -11.07 -2.12 -23.90
N SER A 94 -11.28 -3.42 -23.68
CA SER A 94 -12.59 -3.98 -23.35
C SER A 94 -12.49 -4.95 -22.18
N THR A 95 -13.63 -5.22 -21.55
CA THR A 95 -13.77 -6.27 -20.55
C THR A 95 -14.95 -7.14 -20.91
N GLU A 96 -14.70 -8.43 -21.05
CA GLU A 96 -15.70 -9.46 -21.22
C GLU A 96 -15.87 -10.20 -19.90
N ILE A 97 -17.06 -10.10 -19.33
CA ILE A 97 -17.46 -10.78 -18.11
C ILE A 97 -18.29 -12.00 -18.51
N CYS A 98 -17.91 -13.19 -18.06
CA CYS A 98 -18.68 -14.42 -18.26
C CYS A 98 -19.03 -15.11 -16.94
N THR A 99 -19.85 -16.16 -16.99
CA THR A 99 -20.34 -16.86 -15.79
C THR A 99 -19.62 -18.17 -15.51
N SER A 100 -18.70 -18.58 -16.39
CA SER A 100 -17.92 -19.81 -16.25
C SER A 100 -17.21 -19.92 -14.90
N ARG A 101 -17.17 -21.15 -14.39
CA ARG A 101 -16.43 -21.54 -13.19
C ARG A 101 -15.42 -22.66 -13.49
N GLN A 102 -15.23 -22.97 -14.77
CA GLN A 102 -14.32 -24.03 -15.20
C GLN A 102 -12.88 -23.70 -14.83
N LYS A 103 -12.09 -24.74 -14.52
CA LYS A 103 -10.64 -24.61 -14.27
C LYS A 103 -10.30 -23.46 -13.31
N GLN A 104 -11.07 -23.30 -12.24
CA GLN A 104 -10.93 -22.22 -11.25
C GLN A 104 -10.94 -20.80 -11.85
N PHE A 105 -11.57 -20.59 -13.00
CA PHE A 105 -11.65 -19.29 -13.67
C PHE A 105 -12.30 -18.20 -12.81
N SER A 106 -13.04 -18.58 -11.76
CA SER A 106 -13.52 -17.64 -10.74
C SER A 106 -12.43 -16.81 -10.07
N LEU A 107 -11.20 -17.33 -10.03
CA LEU A 107 -10.01 -16.74 -9.42
C LEU A 107 -9.05 -16.12 -10.44
N VAL A 108 -9.39 -16.11 -11.73
CA VAL A 108 -8.51 -15.67 -12.81
C VAL A 108 -9.13 -14.49 -13.56
N THR A 109 -8.28 -13.56 -13.98
CA THR A 109 -8.60 -12.57 -15.02
C THR A 109 -7.56 -12.69 -16.12
N PHE A 110 -7.98 -13.06 -17.32
CA PHE A 110 -7.09 -13.08 -18.47
C PHE A 110 -6.99 -11.70 -19.10
N VAL A 111 -5.81 -11.37 -19.60
CA VAL A 111 -5.56 -10.22 -20.47
C VAL A 111 -5.14 -10.76 -21.82
N ASP A 112 -6.08 -10.76 -22.77
CA ASP A 112 -5.78 -11.07 -24.17
C ASP A 112 -5.13 -9.84 -24.80
N THR A 113 -3.88 -9.98 -25.22
CA THR A 113 -3.14 -8.88 -25.87
C THR A 113 -3.37 -8.89 -27.38
N PRO A 114 -3.28 -7.74 -28.06
CA PRO A 114 -3.35 -7.70 -29.51
C PRO A 114 -2.25 -8.56 -30.13
N GLY A 115 -2.56 -9.23 -31.24
CA GLY A 115 -1.58 -10.02 -31.98
C GLY A 115 -0.47 -9.13 -32.53
N LEU A 116 0.78 -9.40 -32.15
CA LEU A 116 1.95 -8.64 -32.58
C LEU A 116 2.39 -9.07 -33.99
N VAL A 117 2.63 -8.10 -34.87
CA VAL A 117 3.02 -8.30 -36.26
C VAL A 117 4.23 -7.42 -36.59
N ASP A 118 5.15 -7.93 -37.39
CA ASP A 118 6.26 -7.16 -37.97
C ASP A 118 5.83 -6.48 -39.28
N GLY A 119 6.41 -5.31 -39.59
CA GLY A 119 6.16 -4.57 -40.84
C GLY A 119 5.41 -3.24 -40.64
N ASP A 120 4.66 -2.81 -41.67
CA ASP A 120 4.03 -1.47 -41.74
C ASP A 120 2.75 -1.31 -40.90
N MET A 121 2.37 -2.34 -40.14
CA MET A 121 1.15 -2.30 -39.32
C MET A 121 1.30 -1.30 -38.17
N LYS A 122 0.52 -0.22 -38.22
CA LYS A 122 0.51 0.83 -37.19
C LYS A 122 -0.60 0.56 -36.19
N TYR A 123 -0.20 0.35 -34.93
CA TYR A 123 -1.13 0.36 -33.82
C TYR A 123 -1.56 1.79 -33.51
N PRO A 124 -2.81 2.01 -33.09
CA PRO A 124 -3.35 3.34 -32.82
C PRO A 124 -2.79 3.99 -31.54
N PHE A 125 -2.01 3.25 -30.76
CA PHE A 125 -1.32 3.68 -29.54
C PHE A 125 -0.02 2.88 -29.37
N ASP A 126 0.78 3.25 -28.36
CA ASP A 126 2.01 2.53 -28.03
C ASP A 126 1.71 1.19 -27.35
N VAL A 127 1.54 0.15 -28.18
CA VAL A 127 1.23 -1.21 -27.73
C VAL A 127 2.39 -1.85 -26.97
N ASP A 128 3.63 -1.53 -27.31
CA ASP A 128 4.83 -2.12 -26.71
C ASP A 128 4.96 -1.63 -25.27
N GLN A 129 4.89 -0.31 -25.08
CA GLN A 129 4.89 0.29 -23.76
C GLN A 129 3.73 -0.23 -22.91
N THR A 130 2.54 -0.39 -23.50
CA THR A 130 1.36 -0.86 -22.76
C THR A 130 1.54 -2.32 -22.30
N ILE A 131 2.09 -3.21 -23.14
CA ILE A 131 2.38 -4.60 -22.76
C ILE A 131 3.44 -4.65 -21.66
N LEU A 132 4.51 -3.84 -21.75
CA LEU A 132 5.56 -3.79 -20.72
C LEU A 132 5.00 -3.31 -19.37
N GLN A 133 4.16 -2.28 -19.38
CA GLN A 133 3.49 -1.78 -18.17
C GLN A 133 2.47 -2.78 -17.61
N LEU A 134 1.79 -3.55 -18.46
CA LEU A 134 0.93 -4.66 -18.03
C LEU A 134 1.74 -5.77 -17.37
N GLY A 135 2.93 -6.07 -17.89
CA GLY A 135 3.85 -7.04 -17.28
C GLY A 135 4.15 -6.74 -15.81
N ASP A 136 4.25 -5.46 -15.44
CA ASP A 136 4.57 -5.03 -14.06
C ASP A 136 3.49 -5.38 -13.01
N VAL A 137 2.25 -5.57 -13.44
CA VAL A 137 1.09 -5.79 -12.55
C VAL A 137 0.50 -7.19 -12.67
N CYS A 138 0.92 -7.96 -13.68
CA CYS A 138 0.45 -9.32 -13.89
C CYS A 138 1.15 -10.30 -12.94
N ASP A 139 0.39 -11.33 -12.58
CA ASP A 139 0.87 -12.43 -11.72
C ASP A 139 1.53 -13.53 -12.54
N LEU A 140 1.11 -13.68 -13.80
CA LEU A 140 1.61 -14.68 -14.74
C LEU A 140 1.57 -14.13 -16.17
N ILE A 141 2.60 -14.43 -16.95
CA ILE A 141 2.71 -14.08 -18.36
C ILE A 141 2.90 -15.37 -19.15
N LEU A 142 1.92 -15.69 -20.01
CA LEU A 142 1.96 -16.83 -20.92
C LEU A 142 2.35 -16.35 -22.30
N VAL A 143 3.46 -16.86 -22.83
CA VAL A 143 3.97 -16.50 -24.16
C VAL A 143 3.73 -17.66 -25.11
N PHE A 144 2.88 -17.44 -26.12
CA PHE A 144 2.54 -18.43 -27.13
C PHE A 144 3.29 -18.17 -28.43
N PHE A 145 4.01 -19.18 -28.88
CA PHE A 145 4.66 -19.21 -30.18
C PHE A 145 3.92 -20.16 -31.11
N ASP A 146 3.69 -19.74 -32.35
CA ASP A 146 3.08 -20.56 -33.40
C ASP A 146 4.19 -21.10 -34.32
N PRO A 147 4.39 -22.43 -34.41
CA PRO A 147 5.46 -23.02 -35.22
C PRO A 147 5.35 -22.74 -36.72
N ILE A 148 4.18 -22.32 -37.21
CA ILE A 148 3.93 -22.01 -38.63
C ILE A 148 3.73 -20.49 -38.81
N GLY A 149 2.97 -19.87 -37.90
CA GLY A 149 2.42 -18.52 -38.02
C GLY A 149 3.33 -17.37 -37.54
N GLN A 150 4.62 -17.38 -37.89
CA GLN A 150 5.62 -16.36 -37.49
C GLN A 150 6.06 -16.44 -36.02
N ALA A 151 6.56 -17.60 -35.57
CA ALA A 151 7.15 -17.75 -34.24
C ALA A 151 8.26 -16.71 -33.94
N LEU A 152 8.99 -16.28 -34.96
CA LEU A 152 10.14 -15.39 -34.87
C LEU A 152 9.81 -13.91 -35.15
N CYS A 153 8.57 -13.49 -34.86
CA CYS A 153 8.17 -12.08 -34.94
C CYS A 153 9.09 -11.22 -34.04
N LYS A 154 9.94 -10.38 -34.64
CA LYS A 154 11.00 -9.62 -33.95
C LYS A 154 10.41 -8.71 -32.87
N ARG A 155 9.28 -8.06 -33.16
CA ARG A 155 8.58 -7.23 -32.17
C ARG A 155 8.16 -8.04 -30.95
N THR A 156 7.62 -9.25 -31.17
CA THR A 156 7.22 -10.16 -30.08
C THR A 156 8.43 -10.56 -29.25
N LEU A 157 9.51 -11.01 -29.90
CA LEU A 157 10.73 -11.44 -29.23
C LEU A 157 11.35 -10.33 -28.38
N ASN A 158 11.43 -9.11 -28.91
CA ASN A 158 11.99 -7.95 -28.18
C ASN A 158 11.21 -7.62 -26.91
N ILE A 159 9.87 -7.62 -26.97
CA ILE A 159 9.02 -7.36 -25.80
C ILE A 159 9.15 -8.49 -24.79
N VAL A 160 9.12 -9.74 -25.26
CA VAL A 160 9.24 -10.92 -24.42
C VAL A 160 10.61 -10.96 -23.72
N GLN A 161 11.69 -10.59 -24.40
CA GLN A 161 13.02 -10.51 -23.80
C GLN A 161 13.07 -9.45 -22.68
N GLN A 162 12.49 -8.28 -22.91
CA GLN A 162 12.40 -7.23 -21.87
C GLN A 162 11.56 -7.68 -20.66
N LEU A 163 10.42 -8.34 -20.91
CA LEU A 163 9.60 -8.93 -19.85
C LEU A 163 10.35 -10.00 -19.09
N LYS A 164 11.12 -10.86 -19.78
CA LYS A 164 11.92 -11.90 -19.14
C LYS A 164 13.01 -11.33 -18.24
N VAL A 165 13.71 -10.28 -18.68
CA VAL A 165 14.75 -9.62 -17.87
C VAL A 165 14.15 -9.06 -16.58
N LYS A 166 12.92 -8.52 -16.63
CA LYS A 166 12.27 -7.87 -15.49
C LYS A 166 11.47 -8.82 -14.59
N HIS A 167 10.82 -9.83 -15.18
CA HIS A 167 9.80 -10.69 -14.56
C HIS A 167 9.98 -12.17 -14.89
N GLY A 168 11.23 -12.63 -15.02
CA GLY A 168 11.55 -13.96 -15.54
C GLY A 168 10.90 -15.14 -14.79
N ASP A 169 10.62 -14.98 -13.50
CA ASP A 169 9.91 -15.96 -12.65
C ASP A 169 8.43 -16.13 -13.01
N ARG A 170 7.83 -15.14 -13.72
CA ARG A 170 6.42 -15.11 -14.11
C ARG A 170 6.19 -15.38 -15.59
N VAL A 171 7.25 -15.42 -16.39
CA VAL A 171 7.15 -15.61 -17.85
C VAL A 171 7.30 -17.09 -18.18
N ASN A 172 6.27 -17.67 -18.77
CA ASN A 172 6.24 -19.08 -19.19
C ASN A 172 6.01 -19.18 -20.70
N PHE A 173 6.76 -20.07 -21.35
CA PHE A 173 6.79 -20.18 -22.81
C PHE A 173 6.10 -21.46 -23.27
N TYR A 174 5.29 -21.36 -24.33
CA TYR A 174 4.59 -22.51 -24.89
C TYR A 174 4.63 -22.48 -26.42
N LEU A 175 4.87 -23.65 -27.01
CA LEU A 175 4.69 -23.84 -28.45
C LEU A 175 3.22 -24.20 -28.70
N SER A 176 2.43 -23.17 -29.01
CA SER A 176 1.01 -23.30 -29.35
C SER A 176 0.80 -23.93 -30.73
N LYS A 177 -0.39 -24.49 -30.97
CA LYS A 177 -0.74 -25.15 -32.25
C LYS A 177 0.27 -26.19 -32.70
N ALA A 178 0.86 -26.90 -31.75
CA ALA A 178 1.88 -27.90 -32.04
C ALA A 178 1.38 -29.04 -32.95
N ASP A 179 0.05 -29.23 -33.04
CA ASP A 179 -0.61 -30.17 -33.94
C ASP A 179 -0.59 -29.75 -35.43
N GLU A 180 -0.34 -28.48 -35.72
CA GLU A 180 -0.25 -28.01 -37.10
C GLU A 180 1.14 -28.25 -37.69
N ALA A 181 2.18 -28.31 -36.84
CA ALA A 181 3.54 -28.60 -37.27
C ALA A 181 3.65 -30.00 -37.89
N LYS A 182 4.37 -30.11 -39.03
CA LYS A 182 4.46 -31.35 -39.81
C LYS A 182 4.99 -32.54 -39.01
N GLY A 183 6.00 -32.32 -38.15
CA GLY A 183 6.66 -33.36 -37.38
C GLY A 183 7.44 -32.83 -36.18
N GLU A 184 7.95 -33.75 -35.36
CA GLU A 184 8.70 -33.42 -34.14
C GLU A 184 10.00 -32.65 -34.41
N SER A 185 10.72 -33.03 -35.45
CA SER A 185 11.95 -32.36 -35.87
C SER A 185 11.73 -30.90 -36.24
N ASP A 186 10.60 -30.55 -36.86
CA ASP A 186 10.27 -29.17 -37.20
C ASP A 186 9.92 -28.35 -35.96
N ARG A 187 9.21 -28.95 -34.98
CA ARG A 187 8.94 -28.30 -33.69
C ARG A 187 10.24 -28.03 -32.92
N GLN A 188 11.12 -29.02 -32.83
CA GLN A 188 12.42 -28.89 -32.16
C GLN A 188 13.29 -27.80 -32.80
N LYS A 189 13.31 -27.69 -34.14
CA LYS A 189 14.02 -26.61 -34.84
C LYS A 189 13.48 -25.23 -34.45
N VAL A 190 12.16 -25.05 -34.44
CA VAL A 190 11.55 -23.77 -34.07
C VAL A 190 11.84 -23.44 -32.59
N MET A 191 11.70 -24.41 -31.68
CA MET A 191 12.05 -24.22 -30.27
C MET A 191 13.50 -23.80 -30.09
N MET A 192 14.43 -24.46 -30.80
CA MET A 192 15.86 -24.11 -30.75
C MET A 192 16.12 -22.70 -31.27
N GLN A 193 15.46 -22.29 -32.35
CA GLN A 193 15.57 -20.92 -32.88
C GLN A 193 15.05 -19.89 -31.88
N ILE A 194 13.88 -20.13 -31.27
CA ILE A 194 13.33 -19.25 -30.24
C ILE A 194 14.28 -19.16 -29.03
N ALA A 195 14.82 -20.28 -28.58
CA ALA A 195 15.76 -20.32 -27.46
C ALA A 195 17.04 -19.52 -27.74
N GLN A 196 17.57 -19.62 -28.96
CA GLN A 196 18.73 -18.85 -29.42
C GLN A 196 18.44 -17.34 -29.43
N GLU A 197 17.32 -16.93 -30.01
CA GLU A 197 16.92 -15.51 -30.09
C GLU A 197 16.65 -14.91 -28.71
N LEU A 198 16.06 -15.68 -27.79
CA LEU A 198 15.81 -15.23 -26.42
C LEU A 198 17.04 -15.35 -25.50
N GLY A 199 18.14 -15.94 -25.98
CA GLY A 199 19.37 -16.14 -25.21
C GLY A 199 19.18 -17.06 -23.99
N ILE A 200 18.45 -18.16 -24.15
CA ILE A 200 18.08 -19.07 -23.06
C ILE A 200 18.72 -20.45 -23.28
N HIS A 201 19.54 -20.89 -22.34
CA HIS A 201 20.25 -22.18 -22.43
C HIS A 201 19.45 -23.37 -21.89
N ASP A 202 18.59 -23.14 -20.89
CA ASP A 202 17.69 -24.15 -20.33
C ASP A 202 16.25 -23.70 -20.60
N PHE A 203 15.68 -24.23 -21.68
CA PHE A 203 14.43 -23.75 -22.26
C PHE A 203 13.37 -24.84 -22.23
N ASP A 204 12.56 -24.85 -21.18
CA ASP A 204 11.35 -25.64 -21.12
C ASP A 204 10.25 -24.94 -21.91
N MET A 205 9.80 -25.58 -23.00
CA MET A 205 8.74 -25.08 -23.87
C MET A 205 7.77 -26.22 -24.20
N PRO A 206 6.73 -26.40 -23.37
CA PRO A 206 5.73 -27.43 -23.61
C PRO A 206 4.98 -27.19 -24.93
N THR A 207 4.64 -28.29 -25.59
CA THR A 207 3.82 -28.30 -26.80
C THR A 207 2.34 -28.34 -26.44
N ILE A 208 1.59 -27.33 -26.84
CA ILE A 208 0.17 -27.23 -26.54
C ILE A 208 -0.66 -27.05 -27.81
N TYR A 209 -1.87 -27.60 -27.82
CA TYR A 209 -2.89 -27.32 -28.80
C TYR A 209 -4.28 -27.53 -28.21
N ILE A 210 -5.30 -26.93 -28.82
CA ILE A 210 -6.68 -27.12 -28.39
C ILE A 210 -7.16 -28.46 -28.94
N PRO A 211 -7.56 -29.42 -28.10
CA PRO A 211 -8.02 -30.72 -28.56
C PRO A 211 -9.20 -30.60 -29.53
N ASN A 212 -9.10 -31.28 -30.67
CA ASN A 212 -10.18 -31.38 -31.65
C ASN A 212 -10.47 -32.86 -31.95
N PRO A 213 -11.64 -33.39 -31.56
CA PRO A 213 -12.01 -34.79 -31.81
C PRO A 213 -11.97 -35.18 -33.29
N ASN A 214 -12.19 -34.21 -34.20
CA ASN A 214 -12.23 -34.44 -35.64
C ASN A 214 -10.85 -34.44 -36.29
N LYS A 215 -9.80 -34.01 -35.57
CA LYS A 215 -8.43 -33.90 -36.06
C LYS A 215 -7.46 -34.47 -35.01
N PRO A 216 -7.37 -35.81 -34.89
CA PRO A 216 -6.42 -36.42 -33.97
C PRO A 216 -4.99 -36.06 -34.38
N SER A 217 -4.17 -35.68 -33.39
CA SER A 217 -2.76 -35.34 -33.57
C SER A 217 -1.89 -36.39 -32.92
N ARG A 218 -0.72 -36.66 -33.53
CA ARG A 218 0.34 -37.50 -32.94
C ARG A 218 1.24 -36.71 -31.97
N CYS A 219 1.09 -35.39 -31.92
CA CYS A 219 1.82 -34.55 -30.99
C CYS A 219 1.29 -34.77 -29.57
N VAL A 220 2.19 -34.92 -28.60
CA VAL A 220 1.80 -34.91 -27.18
C VAL A 220 1.27 -33.52 -26.84
N ASN A 221 0.06 -33.47 -26.28
CA ASN A 221 -0.55 -32.23 -25.80
C ASN A 221 -0.23 -32.05 -24.33
N GLN A 222 0.38 -30.93 -23.97
CA GLN A 222 0.72 -30.57 -22.59
C GLN A 222 -0.12 -29.36 -22.13
N ILE A 223 -1.32 -29.17 -22.69
CA ILE A 223 -2.16 -28.02 -22.38
C ILE A 223 -2.60 -28.01 -20.91
N GLU A 224 -2.66 -29.17 -20.27
CA GLU A 224 -2.88 -29.35 -18.83
C GLU A 224 -1.77 -28.72 -17.98
N GLU A 225 -0.53 -28.64 -18.47
CA GLU A 225 0.57 -27.96 -17.76
C GLU A 225 0.33 -26.45 -17.65
N VAL A 226 -0.36 -25.86 -18.65
CA VAL A 226 -0.77 -24.45 -18.58
C VAL A 226 -1.78 -24.26 -17.44
N CYS A 227 -2.74 -25.18 -17.31
CA CYS A 227 -3.71 -25.17 -16.22
C CYS A 227 -3.03 -25.32 -14.85
N HIS A 228 -2.10 -26.27 -14.73
CA HIS A 228 -1.31 -26.47 -13.52
C HIS A 228 -0.47 -25.23 -13.17
N THR A 229 0.13 -24.57 -14.16
CA THR A 229 0.88 -23.32 -13.95
C THR A 229 -0.02 -22.21 -13.43
N ILE A 230 -1.23 -22.05 -14.00
CA ILE A 230 -2.20 -21.07 -13.52
C ILE A 230 -2.64 -21.39 -12.08
N GLN A 231 -2.96 -22.65 -11.78
CA GLN A 231 -3.33 -23.10 -10.45
C GLN A 231 -2.21 -22.85 -9.43
N LYS A 232 -0.97 -23.20 -9.76
CA LYS A 232 0.21 -22.92 -8.93
C LYS A 232 0.36 -21.43 -8.64
N THR A 233 0.11 -20.55 -9.62
CA THR A 233 0.14 -19.10 -9.41
C THR A 233 -0.99 -18.63 -8.49
N ILE A 234 -2.20 -19.19 -8.62
CA ILE A 234 -3.31 -18.92 -7.70
C ILE A 234 -2.88 -19.26 -6.27
N ASP A 235 -2.37 -20.47 -6.07
CA ASP A 235 -1.96 -21.00 -4.78
C ASP A 235 -0.86 -20.16 -4.12
N GLN A 236 0.18 -19.84 -4.89
CA GLN A 236 1.25 -18.95 -4.45
C GLN A 236 0.73 -17.56 -4.07
N THR A 237 -0.21 -17.02 -4.85
CA THR A 237 -0.80 -15.70 -4.58
C THR A 237 -1.63 -15.71 -3.29
N VAL A 238 -2.43 -16.76 -3.05
CA VAL A 238 -3.21 -16.91 -1.81
C VAL A 238 -2.27 -17.01 -0.61
N GLN A 239 -1.21 -17.81 -0.71
CA GLN A 239 -0.20 -17.94 0.35
C GLN A 239 0.51 -16.61 0.64
N ASN A 240 0.98 -15.93 -0.41
CA ASN A 240 1.62 -14.62 -0.27
C ASN A 240 0.66 -13.60 0.36
N THR A 241 -0.62 -13.64 0.01
CA THR A 241 -1.65 -12.76 0.58
C THR A 241 -1.89 -13.03 2.07
N LEU A 242 -2.00 -14.29 2.49
CA LEU A 242 -2.16 -14.66 3.90
C LEU A 242 -0.91 -14.29 4.71
N ASN A 243 0.28 -14.45 4.15
CA ASN A 243 1.53 -14.06 4.78
C ASN A 243 1.61 -12.55 4.96
N THR A 244 1.30 -11.80 3.90
CA THR A 244 1.25 -10.33 3.91
C THR A 244 0.24 -9.82 4.93
N LEU A 245 -0.97 -10.40 4.98
CA LEU A 245 -1.98 -10.05 6.00
C LEU A 245 -1.44 -10.23 7.43
N GLY A 246 -0.58 -11.21 7.67
CA GLY A 246 0.07 -11.39 8.98
C GLY A 246 1.02 -10.24 9.32
N LYS A 247 1.91 -9.92 8.38
CA LYS A 247 2.86 -8.82 8.51
C LYS A 247 2.14 -7.49 8.68
N ASP A 248 1.09 -7.24 7.90
CA ASP A 248 0.26 -6.04 8.02
C ASP A 248 -0.39 -5.91 9.39
N CYS A 249 -0.87 -7.02 9.97
CA CYS A 249 -1.41 -7.01 11.33
C CYS A 249 -0.33 -6.66 12.36
N GLU A 250 0.90 -7.15 12.19
CA GLU A 250 2.03 -6.83 13.08
C GLU A 250 2.41 -5.35 12.99
N VAL A 251 2.59 -4.83 11.78
CA VAL A 251 2.89 -3.41 11.53
C VAL A 251 1.81 -2.50 12.12
N VAL A 252 0.54 -2.86 11.99
CA VAL A 252 -0.56 -2.08 12.58
C VAL A 252 -0.54 -2.16 14.11
N CYS A 253 -0.32 -3.35 14.69
CA CYS A 253 -0.20 -3.49 16.13
C CYS A 253 0.95 -2.65 16.70
N GLU A 254 2.12 -2.71 16.07
CA GLU A 254 3.30 -1.92 16.46
C GLU A 254 3.02 -0.43 16.37
N ALA A 255 2.46 0.05 15.25
CA ALA A 255 2.11 1.46 15.09
C ALA A 255 1.10 1.97 16.14
N VAL A 256 0.11 1.15 16.52
CA VAL A 256 -0.82 1.48 17.61
C VAL A 256 -0.11 1.56 18.95
N ILE A 257 0.73 0.56 19.27
CA ILE A 257 1.49 0.52 20.53
C ILE A 257 2.44 1.71 20.62
N ASP A 258 3.15 2.04 19.54
CA ASP A 258 4.06 3.19 19.46
C ASP A 258 3.30 4.50 19.64
N THR A 259 2.12 4.64 19.02
CA THR A 259 1.27 5.82 19.20
C THR A 259 0.85 6.00 20.67
N LEU A 260 0.45 4.92 21.34
CA LEU A 260 0.08 4.94 22.76
C LEU A 260 1.29 5.22 23.68
N ASN A 261 2.46 4.67 23.36
CA ASN A 261 3.69 4.89 24.13
C ASN A 261 4.21 6.33 23.97
N ASN A 262 4.21 6.86 22.75
CA ASN A 262 4.58 8.24 22.48
C ASN A 262 3.65 9.22 23.20
N ASP A 263 2.34 8.94 23.24
CA ASP A 263 1.39 9.74 24.01
C ASP A 263 1.69 9.70 25.52
N ARG A 264 2.02 8.53 26.09
CA ARG A 264 2.43 8.41 27.50
C ARG A 264 3.70 9.21 27.80
N LEU A 265 4.67 9.22 26.89
CA LEU A 265 5.89 10.01 27.02
C LEU A 265 5.59 11.51 26.97
N CYS A 266 4.83 11.97 25.97
CA CYS A 266 4.39 13.35 25.85
C CYS A 266 3.60 13.82 27.08
N TYR A 267 2.73 12.96 27.64
CA TYR A 267 1.98 13.28 28.85
C TYR A 267 2.90 13.50 30.07
N LYS A 268 3.90 12.63 30.26
CA LYS A 268 4.89 12.78 31.35
C LYS A 268 5.74 14.03 31.19
N GLU A 269 6.20 14.31 29.97
CA GLU A 269 6.95 15.52 29.64
C GLU A 269 6.10 16.77 29.90
N ASN A 270 4.86 16.80 29.42
CA ASN A 270 3.93 17.91 29.63
C ASN A 270 3.64 18.14 31.11
N SER A 271 3.46 17.06 31.90
CA SER A 271 3.26 17.17 33.34
C SER A 271 4.49 17.76 34.03
N SER A 272 5.69 17.32 33.66
CA SER A 272 6.94 17.87 34.19
C SER A 272 7.13 19.34 33.83
N VAL A 273 6.89 19.71 32.58
CA VAL A 273 6.99 21.10 32.09
C VAL A 273 5.93 21.99 32.75
N CYS A 274 4.70 21.51 32.90
CA CYS A 274 3.64 22.24 33.58
C CYS A 274 3.97 22.46 35.07
N ASN A 275 4.47 21.44 35.77
CA ASN A 275 4.88 21.56 37.17
C ASN A 275 6.04 22.55 37.34
N LEU A 276 7.04 22.51 36.44
CA LEU A 276 8.16 23.46 36.45
C LEU A 276 7.69 24.89 36.16
N SER A 277 6.83 25.06 35.15
CA SER A 277 6.25 26.37 34.81
C SER A 277 5.42 26.91 35.96
N CYS A 278 4.62 26.09 36.64
CA CYS A 278 3.83 26.48 37.81
C CYS A 278 4.71 26.85 39.00
N ALA A 279 5.81 26.12 39.23
CA ALA A 279 6.78 26.47 40.26
C ALA A 279 7.46 27.82 39.97
N LEU A 280 7.83 28.08 38.71
CA LEU A 280 8.43 29.36 38.29
C LEU A 280 7.44 30.53 38.39
N THR A 281 6.16 30.35 38.06
CA THR A 281 5.15 31.40 38.25
C THR A 281 4.90 31.68 39.73
N LEU A 282 4.78 30.66 40.58
CA LEU A 282 4.64 30.84 42.03
C LEU A 282 5.85 31.56 42.63
N LEU A 283 7.06 31.22 42.19
CA LEU A 283 8.29 31.92 42.59
C LEU A 283 8.30 33.36 42.08
N GLY A 284 7.85 33.61 40.85
CA GLY A 284 7.71 34.95 40.29
C GLY A 284 6.76 35.83 41.09
N PHE A 285 5.61 35.30 41.51
CA PHE A 285 4.64 35.98 42.36
C PHE A 285 5.17 36.25 43.77
N SER A 286 5.90 35.30 44.38
CA SER A 286 6.48 35.52 45.70
C SER A 286 7.56 36.61 45.69
N VAL A 287 8.39 36.67 44.63
CA VAL A 287 9.35 37.76 44.42
C VAL A 287 8.62 39.09 44.17
N MET A 288 7.51 39.10 43.44
CA MET A 288 6.71 40.31 43.23
C MET A 288 6.08 40.82 44.55
N LEU A 289 5.61 39.91 45.40
CA LEU A 289 5.09 40.26 46.73
C LEU A 289 6.19 40.90 47.60
N LEU A 290 7.40 40.33 47.58
CA LEU A 290 8.55 40.91 48.27
C LEU A 290 8.88 42.31 47.75
N PHE A 291 8.82 42.53 46.43
CA PHE A 291 8.99 43.84 45.82
C PHE A 291 7.92 44.85 46.29
N ILE A 292 6.64 44.45 46.34
CA ILE A 292 5.55 45.32 46.83
C ILE A 292 5.79 45.70 48.30
N LEU A 293 6.14 44.72 49.15
CA LEU A 293 6.47 44.96 50.56
C LEU A 293 7.67 45.89 50.73
N PHE A 294 8.68 45.76 49.87
CA PHE A 294 9.87 46.61 49.87
C PHE A 294 9.55 48.06 49.48
N ILE A 295 8.73 48.27 48.44
CA ILE A 295 8.22 49.61 48.07
C ILE A 295 7.35 50.21 49.18
N SER A 296 6.52 49.38 49.82
CA SER A 296 5.61 49.82 50.88
C SER A 296 6.36 50.36 52.10
N ASN A 297 7.55 49.81 52.38
CA ASN A 297 8.45 50.33 53.39
C ASN A 297 9.07 51.68 52.98
N ILE A 298 9.61 51.78 51.76
CA ILE A 298 10.24 53.03 51.25
C ILE A 298 9.24 54.21 51.27
N TYR A 299 7.96 53.96 51.00
CA TYR A 299 6.90 54.98 50.95
C TYR A 299 5.92 54.89 52.13
N TRP A 300 6.40 54.48 53.31
CA TRP A 300 5.58 54.23 54.49
C TRP A 300 4.63 55.40 54.85
N GLU A 301 5.11 56.64 54.78
CA GLU A 301 4.30 57.83 55.11
C GLU A 301 3.08 58.01 54.20
N LEU A 302 3.19 57.64 52.92
CA LEU A 302 2.08 57.73 51.96
C LEU A 302 1.05 56.62 52.18
N LEU A 303 1.53 55.45 52.61
CA LEU A 303 0.73 54.25 52.82
C LEU A 303 -0.16 54.37 54.06
N VAL A 304 0.36 55.03 55.11
CA VAL A 304 -0.36 55.37 56.35
C VAL A 304 -1.53 56.34 56.10
N VAL A 305 -1.47 57.16 55.05
CA VAL A 305 -2.56 58.09 54.67
C VAL A 305 -3.70 57.37 53.95
N VAL A 306 -3.40 56.27 53.24
CA VAL A 306 -4.37 55.54 52.39
C VAL A 306 -5.05 54.38 53.12
N LEU A 307 -4.34 53.69 54.01
CA LEU A 307 -4.93 52.61 54.83
C LEU A 307 -5.42 53.17 56.18
N SER A 308 -6.66 52.88 56.55
CA SER A 308 -7.20 53.23 57.87
C SER A 308 -6.47 52.51 59.02
N ALA A 309 -6.56 53.06 60.25
CA ALA A 309 -5.79 52.63 61.42
C ALA A 309 -5.80 51.11 61.71
N TYR A 310 -6.91 50.43 61.40
CA TYR A 310 -7.06 48.97 61.62
C TYR A 310 -6.20 48.08 60.70
N GLY A 311 -5.87 48.55 59.49
CA GLY A 311 -5.05 47.80 58.55
C GLY A 311 -3.54 47.92 58.84
N ILE A 312 -3.14 49.01 59.51
CA ILE A 312 -1.74 49.33 59.79
C ILE A 312 -1.22 48.48 60.95
N GLU A 313 -2.01 48.28 62.01
CA GLU A 313 -1.60 47.51 63.20
C GLU A 313 -1.29 46.04 62.87
N THR A 314 -2.10 45.42 62.00
CA THR A 314 -1.86 44.03 61.55
C THR A 314 -0.63 43.93 60.64
N LEU A 315 -0.42 44.89 59.73
CA LEU A 315 0.75 44.92 58.85
C LEU A 315 2.06 45.12 59.63
N LEU A 316 2.05 45.99 60.65
CA LEU A 316 3.21 46.30 61.48
C LEU A 316 3.72 45.06 62.22
N LEU A 317 2.82 44.19 62.70
CA LEU A 317 3.16 42.96 63.43
C LEU A 317 3.98 41.98 62.57
N TYR A 318 3.67 41.88 61.28
CA TYR A 318 4.36 41.00 60.34
C TYR A 318 5.62 41.63 59.73
N LEU A 319 5.65 42.94 59.53
CA LEU A 319 6.82 43.63 58.93
C LEU A 319 7.90 44.05 59.95
N ALA A 320 7.62 44.12 61.26
CA ALA A 320 8.56 44.68 62.25
C ALA A 320 10.00 44.10 62.22
N PRO A 321 10.24 42.79 62.05
CA PRO A 321 11.59 42.24 61.95
C PRO A 321 12.29 42.65 60.64
N PHE A 322 11.51 42.77 59.56
CA PHE A 322 11.97 43.09 58.22
C PHE A 322 12.31 44.59 58.08
N MET A 323 11.49 45.47 58.66
CA MET A 323 11.74 46.92 58.70
C MET A 323 13.08 47.23 59.38
N ARG A 324 13.35 46.62 60.55
CA ARG A 324 14.62 46.81 61.28
C ARG A 324 15.85 46.35 60.49
N ALA A 325 15.71 45.28 59.72
CA ALA A 325 16.80 44.80 58.87
C ALA A 325 17.05 45.75 57.69
N LEU A 326 15.99 46.34 57.11
CA LEU A 326 16.09 47.30 56.02
C LEU A 326 16.64 48.66 56.45
N ASP A 327 16.27 49.15 57.62
CA ASP A 327 16.74 50.44 58.17
C ASP A 327 18.25 50.49 58.40
N SER A 328 18.90 49.32 58.47
CA SER A 328 20.36 49.20 58.56
C SER A 328 21.10 49.47 57.23
N LEU A 329 20.37 49.57 56.12
CA LEU A 329 20.93 49.72 54.78
C LEU A 329 20.82 51.16 54.25
N PRO A 330 21.86 51.69 53.58
CA PRO A 330 21.78 52.96 52.85
C PRO A 330 20.72 52.95 51.75
N MET A 331 20.06 54.10 51.54
CA MET A 331 18.97 54.28 50.56
C MET A 331 19.36 53.88 49.12
N GLN A 332 20.62 54.09 48.74
CA GLN A 332 21.15 53.71 47.42
C GLN A 332 21.13 52.18 47.22
N ILE A 333 21.45 51.41 48.27
CA ILE A 333 21.45 49.95 48.23
C ILE A 333 20.02 49.42 48.19
N GLN A 334 19.11 50.04 48.92
CA GLN A 334 17.68 49.69 48.89
C GLN A 334 17.08 49.84 47.49
N LEU A 335 17.36 50.94 46.78
CA LEU A 335 16.90 51.15 45.39
C LEU A 335 17.44 50.08 44.42
N ILE A 336 18.70 49.68 44.57
CA ILE A 336 19.31 48.61 43.75
C ILE A 336 18.61 47.27 43.99
N ILE A 337 18.35 46.91 45.25
CA ILE A 337 17.62 45.68 45.61
C ILE A 337 16.21 45.70 45.02
N CYS A 338 15.53 46.84 45.09
CA CYS A 338 14.18 47.01 44.55
C CYS A 338 14.14 46.78 43.02
N GLY A 339 15.08 47.39 42.29
CA GLY A 339 15.23 47.19 40.84
C GLY A 339 15.54 45.73 40.48
N PHE A 340 16.41 45.07 41.26
CA PHE A 340 16.73 43.66 41.07
C PHE A 340 15.52 42.74 41.28
N LEU A 341 14.72 42.94 42.34
CA LEU A 341 13.52 42.14 42.61
C LEU A 341 12.48 42.27 41.49
N MET A 342 12.28 43.48 40.96
CA MET A 342 11.40 43.71 39.82
C MET A 342 11.88 42.96 38.56
N GLN A 343 13.17 43.10 38.22
CA GLN A 343 13.76 42.41 37.06
C GLN A 343 13.69 40.90 37.20
N LEU A 344 14.02 40.36 38.38
CA LEU A 344 13.98 38.93 38.66
C LEU A 344 12.55 38.38 38.53
N SER A 345 11.55 39.07 39.05
CA SER A 345 10.14 38.65 38.91
C SER A 345 9.71 38.60 37.44
N VAL A 346 10.05 39.62 36.64
CA VAL A 346 9.73 39.65 35.21
C VAL A 346 10.43 38.51 34.46
N ILE A 347 11.72 38.27 34.74
CA ILE A 347 12.48 37.18 34.13
C ILE A 347 11.86 35.82 34.45
N LEU A 348 11.44 35.58 35.70
CA LEU A 348 10.81 34.33 36.11
C LEU A 348 9.48 34.09 35.37
N HIS A 349 8.65 35.12 35.19
CA HIS A 349 7.40 35.00 34.43
C HIS A 349 7.64 34.77 32.93
N ILE A 350 8.65 35.43 32.34
CA ILE A 350 9.02 35.20 30.94
C ILE A 350 9.53 33.76 30.75
N LEU A 351 10.39 33.27 31.65
CA LEU A 351 10.89 31.89 31.62
C LEU A 351 9.75 30.88 31.76
N ALA A 352 8.81 31.11 32.69
CA ALA A 352 7.64 30.26 32.84
C ALA A 352 6.80 30.23 31.55
N TYR A 353 6.56 31.39 30.93
CA TYR A 353 5.81 31.49 29.68
C TYR A 353 6.50 30.76 28.52
N LEU A 354 7.81 30.93 28.35
CA LEU A 354 8.57 30.27 27.29
C LEU A 354 8.63 28.74 27.47
N LEU A 355 8.65 28.27 28.71
CA LEU A 355 8.64 26.84 29.02
C LEU A 355 7.24 26.23 28.87
N PHE A 356 6.17 27.02 28.95
CA PHE A 356 4.79 26.56 28.80
C PHE A 356 4.45 26.25 27.34
N ASN A 357 5.07 25.21 26.79
CA ASN A 357 4.75 24.69 25.46
C ASN A 357 4.41 23.21 25.57
N SER A 358 3.12 22.90 25.70
CA SER A 358 2.63 21.53 25.82
C SER A 358 2.56 20.87 24.45
N LYS A 359 3.13 19.67 24.33
CA LYS A 359 2.94 18.82 23.14
C LYS A 359 1.49 18.33 23.09
N PRO A 360 0.89 18.13 21.90
CA PRO A 360 -0.45 17.56 21.79
C PRO A 360 -0.46 16.12 22.35
N THR A 361 -1.50 15.78 23.13
CA THR A 361 -1.74 14.44 23.68
C THR A 361 -3.12 13.95 23.28
N LEU A 362 -3.29 12.63 23.22
CA LEU A 362 -4.55 11.96 22.93
C LEU A 362 -5.54 12.14 24.08
N SER A 363 -6.82 12.31 23.71
CA SER A 363 -7.92 12.29 24.68
C SER A 363 -8.13 10.88 25.24
N GLY A 364 -8.71 10.77 26.45
CA GLY A 364 -8.99 9.46 27.05
C GLY A 364 -9.86 8.56 26.16
N LYS A 365 -10.82 9.15 25.43
CA LYS A 365 -11.66 8.42 24.46
C LYS A 365 -10.83 7.83 23.32
N GLN A 366 -9.90 8.61 22.75
CA GLN A 366 -9.02 8.12 21.68
C GLN A 366 -8.09 7.00 22.14
N LYS A 367 -7.61 7.06 23.39
CA LYS A 367 -6.77 5.97 23.96
C LYS A 367 -7.54 4.67 24.09
N ILE A 368 -8.78 4.73 24.60
CA ILE A 368 -9.67 3.57 24.71
C ILE A 368 -9.96 3.01 23.31
N GLU A 369 -10.31 3.87 22.35
CA GLU A 369 -10.61 3.46 20.98
C GLU A 369 -9.41 2.78 20.29
N LEU A 370 -8.18 3.30 20.48
CA LEU A 370 -6.96 2.67 19.97
C LEU A 370 -6.69 1.31 20.63
N GLN A 371 -6.95 1.19 21.93
CA GLN A 371 -6.81 -0.06 22.67
C GLN A 371 -7.80 -1.12 22.17
N GLU A 372 -9.08 -0.75 21.99
CA GLU A 372 -10.10 -1.64 21.42
C GLU A 372 -9.74 -2.08 20.00
N LYS A 373 -9.17 -1.18 19.18
CA LYS A 373 -8.68 -1.52 17.84
C LYS A 373 -7.52 -2.51 17.88
N LEU A 374 -6.59 -2.35 18.84
CA LEU A 374 -5.47 -3.27 19.04
C LEU A 374 -5.97 -4.67 19.41
N GLU A 375 -6.88 -4.75 20.39
CA GLU A 375 -7.50 -6.00 20.84
C GLU A 375 -8.27 -6.66 19.69
N TYR A 376 -9.03 -5.90 18.90
CA TYR A 376 -9.70 -6.43 17.72
C TYR A 376 -8.73 -7.07 16.72
N VAL A 377 -7.58 -6.45 16.44
CA VAL A 377 -6.59 -7.03 15.51
C VAL A 377 -6.00 -8.32 16.09
N GLN A 378 -5.69 -8.34 17.39
CA GLN A 378 -5.07 -9.48 18.06
C GLN A 378 -6.02 -10.66 18.25
N GLU A 379 -7.27 -10.41 18.66
CA GLU A 379 -8.22 -11.44 19.05
C GLU A 379 -9.17 -11.87 17.91
N MET A 380 -9.46 -10.98 16.96
CA MET A 380 -10.39 -11.30 15.87
C MET A 380 -9.65 -11.55 14.55
N VAL A 381 -8.74 -10.65 14.16
CA VAL A 381 -8.11 -10.72 12.83
C VAL A 381 -7.05 -11.82 12.75
N LYS A 382 -6.10 -11.87 13.71
CA LYS A 382 -5.05 -12.90 13.72
C LYS A 382 -5.61 -14.33 13.80
N PRO A 383 -6.60 -14.66 14.66
CA PRO A 383 -7.19 -16.00 14.68
C PRO A 383 -7.97 -16.32 13.41
N LYS A 384 -8.67 -15.35 12.82
CA LYS A 384 -9.35 -15.53 11.53
C LYS A 384 -8.36 -15.85 10.42
N LYS A 385 -7.19 -15.19 10.37
CA LYS A 385 -6.10 -15.56 9.45
C LYS A 385 -5.67 -17.02 9.65
N LYS A 386 -5.42 -17.45 10.90
CA LYS A 386 -5.03 -18.84 11.20
C LYS A 386 -6.08 -19.84 10.69
N LYS A 387 -7.38 -19.55 10.91
CA LYS A 387 -8.48 -20.38 10.41
C LYS A 387 -8.49 -20.43 8.88
N LEU A 388 -8.31 -19.30 8.19
CA LEU A 388 -8.23 -19.25 6.73
C LEU A 388 -7.04 -20.06 6.19
N HIS A 389 -5.89 -20.01 6.85
CA HIS A 389 -4.72 -20.80 6.48
C HIS A 389 -4.97 -22.31 6.61
N VAL A 390 -5.65 -22.73 7.67
CA VAL A 390 -6.05 -24.15 7.85
C VAL A 390 -7.04 -24.58 6.76
N ILE A 391 -8.08 -23.79 6.49
CA ILE A 391 -9.05 -24.08 5.44
C ILE A 391 -8.36 -24.22 4.08
N TYR A 392 -7.47 -23.28 3.75
CA TYR A 392 -6.71 -23.33 2.51
C TYR A 392 -5.86 -24.61 2.42
N HIS A 393 -5.13 -24.95 3.48
CA HIS A 393 -4.28 -26.14 3.49
C HIS A 393 -5.08 -27.45 3.37
N GLN A 394 -6.29 -27.49 3.94
CA GLN A 394 -7.20 -28.63 3.77
C GLN A 394 -7.71 -28.74 2.34
N GLN A 395 -8.07 -27.62 1.71
CA GLN A 395 -8.51 -27.59 0.32
C GLN A 395 -7.37 -27.97 -0.64
N SER A 396 -6.16 -27.49 -0.41
CA SER A 396 -5.01 -27.82 -1.26
C SER A 396 -4.59 -29.29 -1.19
N ILE A 397 -4.82 -29.97 -0.05
CA ILE A 397 -4.57 -31.41 0.07
C ILE A 397 -5.72 -32.21 -0.53
N GLY A 398 -6.96 -31.81 -0.28
CA GLY A 398 -8.15 -32.52 -0.79
C GLY A 398 -8.31 -32.45 -2.32
N ASP A 399 -7.66 -31.51 -2.99
CA ASP A 399 -7.62 -31.42 -4.46
C ASP A 399 -6.46 -32.25 -5.07
N GLN A 400 -5.58 -32.85 -4.26
CA GLN A 400 -4.45 -33.70 -4.71
C GLN A 400 -4.72 -35.21 -4.63
N ASP A 401 -5.86 -35.63 -4.04
CA ASP A 401 -6.38 -37.00 -4.00
C ASP A 401 -7.55 -37.16 -4.98
#